data_AF-A0A529QE97-F1
#
_entry.id   AF-A0A529QE97-F1
#
_cell.length_a   1.000
_cell.length_b   1.000
_cell.length_c   1.000
_cell.angle_alpha   90.00
_cell.angle_beta   90.00
_cell.angle_gamma   90.00
#
_symmetry.space_group_name_H-M   'P 1'
#
loop_
_entity.id
_entity.type
_entity.pdbx_description
1 polymer ?
#
loop_
_entity_poly.entity_id
_entity_poly.type
_entity_poly.pdbx_seq_one_letter_code
_entity_poly.pdbx_strand_id
1 'polypeptide(L)'
;MTLKFGTSGLRGLVSELRGPPAYTYTIAFLRMLQDRGALNEGSKVYVGRDLRASSPDIAQFVHAAIAKAGQIPVDCGALPT
;
A
#
# COMPACT_ATOMS: atom_id res chain seq x y z
N MET A 1 -16.56 3.46 -9.74
CA MET A 1 -15.33 3.36 -8.93
C MET A 1 -14.60 4.68 -9.06
N THR A 2 -14.40 5.38 -7.95
CA THR A 2 -13.77 6.72 -7.88
C THR A 2 -12.24 6.67 -7.82
N LEU A 3 -11.69 5.50 -7.48
CA LEU A 3 -10.25 5.27 -7.39
C LEU A 3 -9.56 5.44 -8.75
N LYS A 4 -8.63 6.39 -8.81
CA LYS A 4 -7.80 6.62 -9.99
C LYS A 4 -6.47 7.28 -9.64
N PHE A 5 -5.49 7.10 -10.52
CA PHE A 5 -4.31 7.95 -10.54
C PHE A 5 -4.67 9.33 -11.11
N GLY A 6 -3.95 10.35 -10.67
CA GLY A 6 -4.06 11.74 -11.16
C GLY A 6 -2.67 12.35 -11.30
N THR A 7 -2.48 13.58 -10.84
CA THR A 7 -1.16 14.24 -10.84
C THR A 7 -0.13 13.44 -10.03
N SER A 8 -0.51 12.94 -8.84
CA SER A 8 0.32 12.05 -8.03
C SER A 8 -0.50 11.19 -7.09
N GLY A 9 -0.13 9.91 -7.03
CA GLY A 9 -0.75 8.90 -6.17
C GLY A 9 -2.12 8.40 -6.66
N LEU A 10 -2.52 7.25 -6.12
CA LEU A 10 -3.86 6.71 -6.25
C LEU A 10 -4.77 7.39 -5.23
N ARG A 11 -5.90 7.96 -5.66
CA ARG A 11 -6.83 8.67 -4.77
C ARG A 11 -8.28 8.36 -5.14
N GLY A 12 -9.18 8.51 -4.18
CA GLY A 12 -10.63 8.38 -4.34
C GLY A 12 -11.35 8.39 -3.00
N LEU A 13 -12.60 7.94 -2.98
CA LEU A 13 -13.40 7.87 -1.76
C LEU A 13 -12.80 6.87 -0.76
N VAL A 14 -12.76 7.27 0.50
CA VAL A 14 -12.29 6.43 1.61
C VAL A 14 -13.10 5.14 1.75
N SER A 15 -14.41 5.20 1.49
CA SER A 15 -15.31 4.04 1.52
C SER A 15 -14.96 2.98 0.47
N GLU A 16 -14.32 3.38 -0.64
CA GLU A 16 -13.83 2.46 -1.65
C GLU A 16 -12.38 2.03 -1.35
N LEU A 17 -11.52 2.94 -0.91
CA LEU A 17 -10.10 2.64 -0.64
C LEU A 17 -9.90 1.74 0.58
N ARG A 18 -10.70 1.93 1.65
CA ARG A 18 -10.65 1.16 2.90
C ARG A 18 -11.27 -0.23 2.71
N GLY A 19 -10.58 -1.08 1.96
CA GLY A 19 -11.04 -2.42 1.63
C GLY A 19 -10.16 -3.12 0.57
N PRO A 20 -10.74 -4.04 -0.23
CA PRO A 20 -10.01 -4.80 -1.25
C PRO A 20 -9.14 -3.98 -2.22
N PRO A 21 -9.50 -2.73 -2.58
CA PRO A 21 -8.66 -1.93 -3.46
C PRO A 21 -7.29 -1.58 -2.88
N ALA A 22 -7.19 -1.17 -1.60
CA ALA A 22 -5.89 -0.88 -0.99
C ALA A 22 -4.94 -2.10 -1.09
N TYR A 23 -5.46 -3.28 -0.76
CA TYR A 23 -4.72 -4.53 -0.88
C TYR A 23 -4.31 -4.82 -2.34
N THR A 24 -5.25 -4.76 -3.27
CA THR A 24 -5.02 -5.11 -4.68
C THR A 24 -4.01 -4.18 -5.34
N TYR A 25 -4.12 -2.87 -5.11
CA TYR A 25 -3.17 -1.90 -5.64
C TYR A 25 -1.77 -2.08 -5.03
N THR A 26 -1.66 -2.43 -3.75
CA THR A 26 -0.36 -2.77 -3.15
C THR A 26 0.25 -4.01 -3.79
N ILE A 27 -0.50 -5.10 -4.00
CA ILE A 27 0.01 -6.29 -4.71
C ILE A 27 0.48 -5.92 -6.12
N ALA A 28 -0.31 -5.12 -6.86
CA ALA A 28 0.06 -4.69 -8.20
C ALA A 28 1.37 -3.89 -8.23
N PHE A 29 1.56 -2.99 -7.27
CA PHE A 29 2.80 -2.22 -7.13
C PHE A 29 4.01 -3.12 -6.83
N LEU A 30 3.87 -4.06 -5.89
CA LEU A 30 4.96 -4.98 -5.53
C LEU A 30 5.37 -5.88 -6.68
N ARG A 31 4.40 -6.47 -7.39
CA ARG A 31 4.64 -7.29 -8.59
C ARG A 31 5.37 -6.50 -9.67
N MET A 32 4.93 -5.28 -9.93
CA MET A 32 5.57 -4.41 -10.91
C MET A 32 7.05 -4.15 -10.58
N LEU A 33 7.40 -4.01 -9.29
CA LEU A 33 8.80 -3.86 -8.88
C LEU A 33 9.59 -5.17 -8.99
N GLN A 34 8.98 -6.31 -8.64
CA GLN A 34 9.59 -7.64 -8.80
C GLN A 34 9.91 -7.95 -10.27
N ASP A 35 8.95 -7.70 -11.17
CA ASP A 35 9.11 -7.92 -12.61
C ASP A 35 10.22 -7.07 -13.21
N ARG A 36 10.51 -5.91 -12.60
CA ARG A 36 11.63 -5.02 -12.98
C ARG A 36 12.95 -5.37 -12.31
N GLY A 37 13.01 -6.42 -11.49
CA GLY A 37 14.18 -6.79 -10.70
C GLY A 37 14.54 -5.76 -9.61
N ALA A 38 13.63 -4.84 -9.27
CA ALA A 38 13.85 -3.77 -8.30
C ALA A 38 13.46 -4.17 -6.88
N LEU A 39 12.83 -5.33 -6.70
CA LEU A 39 12.38 -5.84 -5.40
C LEU A 39 12.63 -7.34 -5.33
N ASN A 40 13.50 -7.76 -4.41
CA ASN A 40 13.80 -9.16 -4.16
C ASN A 40 12.83 -9.76 -3.13
N GLU A 41 12.72 -11.08 -3.10
CA GLU A 41 12.03 -11.80 -2.02
C GLU A 41 12.62 -11.42 -0.65
N GLY A 42 11.75 -11.30 0.36
CA GLY A 42 12.16 -10.90 1.72
C GLY A 42 12.58 -9.44 1.88
N SER A 43 12.53 -8.63 0.82
CA SER A 43 12.84 -7.19 0.92
C SER A 43 11.90 -6.49 1.89
N LYS A 44 12.43 -5.49 2.63
CA LYS A 44 11.62 -4.64 3.51
C LYS A 44 10.84 -3.62 2.70
N VAL A 45 9.55 -3.46 3.01
CA VAL A 45 8.69 -2.42 2.45
C VAL A 45 8.14 -1.58 3.59
N TYR A 46 8.51 -0.30 3.59
CA TYR A 46 8.16 0.65 4.63
C TYR A 46 6.81 1.29 4.34
N VAL A 47 5.94 1.34 5.35
CA VAL A 47 4.59 1.91 5.24
C VAL A 47 4.45 3.02 6.29
N GLY A 48 4.33 4.26 5.81
CA GLY A 48 3.93 5.42 6.61
C GLY A 48 2.47 5.78 6.36
N ARG A 49 1.86 6.52 7.29
CA ARG A 49 0.49 7.02 7.16
C ARG A 49 0.32 8.43 7.71
N ASP A 50 -0.74 9.11 7.27
CA ASP A 50 -1.22 10.33 7.90
C ASP A 50 -2.14 10.05 9.10
N LEU A 51 -2.74 11.10 9.65
CA LEU A 51 -3.62 11.03 10.83
C LEU A 51 -5.12 10.90 10.50
N ARG A 52 -5.52 10.55 9.27
CA ARG A 52 -6.96 10.32 8.98
C ARG A 52 -7.46 9.09 9.73
N ALA A 53 -8.72 9.13 10.15
CA ALA A 53 -9.35 8.02 10.89
C ALA A 53 -9.31 6.67 10.15
N SER A 54 -9.35 6.68 8.82
CA SER A 54 -9.27 5.48 7.98
C SER A 54 -7.86 4.94 7.76
N SER A 55 -6.82 5.73 8.09
CA SER A 55 -5.44 5.42 7.72
C SER A 55 -4.88 4.18 8.41
N PRO A 56 -5.15 3.90 9.70
CA PRO A 56 -4.77 2.63 10.32
C PRO A 56 -5.37 1.41 9.59
N ASP A 57 -6.65 1.44 9.24
CA ASP A 57 -7.33 0.35 8.52
C ASP A 57 -6.72 0.13 7.14
N ILE A 58 -6.48 1.20 6.39
CA ILE A 58 -5.85 1.13 5.06
C ILE A 58 -4.43 0.55 5.18
N ALA A 59 -3.65 0.99 6.16
CA ALA A 59 -2.29 0.49 6.38
C ALA A 59 -2.29 -1.02 6.68
N GLN A 60 -3.27 -1.55 7.42
CA GLN A 60 -3.39 -3.00 7.65
C GLN A 60 -3.55 -3.79 6.35
N PHE A 61 -4.38 -3.32 5.42
CA PHE A 61 -4.52 -3.95 4.10
C PHE A 61 -3.21 -3.91 3.30
N VAL A 62 -2.47 -2.80 3.37
CA VAL A 62 -1.16 -2.65 2.72
C VAL A 62 -0.14 -3.62 3.33
N HIS A 63 -0.06 -3.71 4.66
CA HIS A 63 0.83 -4.64 5.35
C HIS A 63 0.53 -6.10 5.01
N ALA A 64 -0.76 -6.48 4.99
CA ALA A 64 -1.19 -7.82 4.62
C ALA A 64 -0.81 -8.16 3.16
N ALA A 65 -0.95 -7.21 2.24
CA ALA A 65 -0.56 -7.38 0.84
C ALA A 65 0.96 -7.58 0.71
N ILE A 66 1.77 -6.77 1.41
CA ILE A 66 3.23 -6.90 1.43
C ILE A 66 3.64 -8.29 1.93
N ALA A 67 3.09 -8.73 3.07
CA ALA A 67 3.38 -10.05 3.62
C ALA A 67 2.97 -11.17 2.65
N LYS A 68 1.80 -11.05 2.00
CA LYS A 68 1.33 -12.05 1.03
C LYS A 68 2.23 -12.16 -0.20
N ALA A 69 2.84 -11.06 -0.63
CA ALA A 69 3.73 -11.01 -1.79
C ALA A 69 5.16 -11.50 -1.48
N GLY A 70 5.44 -11.93 -0.24
CA GLY A 70 6.73 -12.48 0.18
C GLY A 70 7.73 -11.42 0.66
N GLN A 71 7.27 -10.19 0.93
CA GLN A 71 8.07 -9.11 1.48
C GLN A 71 7.82 -8.92 2.98
N ILE A 72 8.72 -8.16 3.61
CA ILE A 72 8.64 -7.86 5.04
C ILE A 72 8.02 -6.45 5.21
N PRO A 73 6.76 -6.34 5.66
CA PRO A 73 6.17 -5.04 5.98
C PRO A 73 6.86 -4.42 7.21
N VAL A 74 7.19 -3.14 7.11
CA VAL A 74 7.70 -2.34 8.23
C VAL A 74 6.72 -1.20 8.48
N ASP A 75 6.04 -1.20 9.63
CA ASP A 75 5.17 -0.10 10.06
C ASP A 75 6.03 1.05 10.61
N CYS A 76 6.00 2.19 9.92
CA CYS A 76 6.70 3.40 10.33
C CYS A 76 5.81 4.32 11.19
N GLY A 77 4.54 3.99 11.39
CA GLY A 77 3.61 4.82 12.14
C GLY A 77 3.12 6.03 11.36
N ALA A 78 2.75 7.07 12.11
CA ALA A 78 2.36 8.35 11.55
C ALA A 78 3.59 9.28 11.41
N LEU A 79 3.92 9.69 10.19
CA LEU A 79 5.04 10.56 9.87
C LEU A 79 4.78 11.38 8.59
N PRO A 80 5.56 12.45 8.32
CA PRO A 80 5.52 13.14 7.02
C PRO A 80 5.89 12.22 5.85
N THR A 81 5.30 12.49 4.69
CA THR A 81 5.66 11.87 3.39
C THR A 81 6.89 12.54 2.81
#